data_AF-A0A8J2SKC3-F1
#
_entry.id   AF-A0A8J2SKC3-F1
#
_cell.length_a   1.000
_cell.length_b   1.000
_cell.length_c   1.000
_cell.angle_alpha   90.00
_cell.angle_beta   90.00
_cell.angle_gamma   90.00
#
_symmetry.space_group_name_H-M   'P 1'
#
loop_
_entity.id
_entity.type
_entity.pdbx_description
1 polymer ?
#
loop_
_entity_poly.entity_id
_entity_poly.type
_entity_poly.pdbx_seq_one_letter_code
_entity_poly.pdbx_strand_id
1 'polypeptide(L)'
;MADPTPPSPAKDDDDASDGGDEDLLKVDLLATLDDALAYIHQSFPQDDEAGKVRARDAALRVADDLLGGDPAGRDLMDDAIDVLQTRTLKRVTARPSGRSFVAVDAAFGGTNGGRYACWTDFCTCEKFGEAAARVSTKVLCKHMLAARLAPLCSKMEAQDISDDQYHSYISCRYVEL
;
A
#
# COMPACT_ATOMS: atom_id res chain seq x y z
N MET A 1 -75.17 21.20 19.49
CA MET A 1 -74.56 21.50 18.17
C MET A 1 -73.09 21.70 18.44
N ALA A 2 -72.29 20.69 18.12
CA ALA A 2 -70.84 20.69 18.31
C ALA A 2 -70.22 20.25 16.98
N ASP A 3 -69.32 21.08 16.46
CA ASP A 3 -68.57 20.84 15.23
C ASP A 3 -67.67 19.60 15.35
N PRO A 4 -67.59 18.75 14.31
CA PRO A 4 -66.52 17.77 14.21
C PRO A 4 -65.30 18.39 13.51
N THR A 5 -64.19 18.46 14.25
CA THR A 5 -62.85 18.78 13.74
C THR A 5 -62.41 17.75 12.69
N PRO A 6 -61.83 18.16 11.54
CA PRO A 6 -61.32 17.21 10.55
C PRO A 6 -60.00 16.56 11.00
N PRO A 7 -59.71 15.32 10.57
CA PRO A 7 -58.46 14.64 10.90
C PRO A 7 -57.28 15.20 10.11
N SER A 8 -56.14 15.38 10.80
CA SER A 8 -54.85 15.74 10.22
C SER A 8 -54.39 14.69 9.20
N PRO A 9 -53.73 15.10 8.10
CA PRO A 9 -53.14 14.15 7.16
C PRO A 9 -51.92 13.47 7.79
N ALA A 10 -51.87 12.15 7.60
CA ALA A 10 -50.70 11.32 7.83
C ALA A 10 -49.51 11.88 7.05
N LYS A 11 -48.35 11.98 7.72
CA LYS A 11 -47.09 12.21 7.04
C LYS A 11 -46.64 10.85 6.55
N ASP A 12 -46.73 10.67 5.23
CA ASP A 12 -46.18 9.50 4.56
C ASP A 12 -44.65 9.48 4.73
N ASP A 13 -44.17 8.26 4.96
CA ASP A 13 -42.77 7.87 5.04
C ASP A 13 -42.07 8.13 3.71
N ASP A 14 -41.16 9.11 3.68
CA ASP A 14 -40.08 9.16 2.69
C ASP A 14 -38.78 8.83 3.42
N ASP A 15 -38.50 7.54 3.44
CA ASP A 15 -37.24 6.92 3.83
C ASP A 15 -36.18 7.33 2.80
N ALA A 16 -35.61 8.52 3.00
CA ALA A 16 -34.42 8.95 2.29
C ALA A 16 -33.25 8.11 2.80
N SER A 17 -32.99 6.99 2.13
CA SER A 17 -31.72 6.26 2.23
C SER A 17 -30.61 7.15 1.65
N ASP A 18 -30.14 8.09 2.46
CA ASP A 18 -29.05 9.01 2.14
C ASP A 18 -27.77 8.57 2.85
N GLY A 19 -26.72 8.36 2.04
CA GLY A 19 -25.33 8.48 2.44
C GLY A 19 -24.76 7.38 3.34
N GLY A 20 -24.06 6.42 2.74
CA GLY A 20 -23.21 5.52 3.53
C GLY A 20 -22.36 4.51 2.78
N ASP A 21 -22.30 4.52 1.44
CA ASP A 21 -21.29 3.76 0.68
C ASP A 21 -19.96 4.54 0.58
N GLU A 22 -19.62 5.34 1.60
CA GLU A 22 -18.36 6.09 1.66
C GLU A 22 -17.16 5.22 2.07
N ASP A 23 -17.40 3.95 2.42
CA ASP A 23 -16.38 2.98 2.88
C ASP A 23 -15.98 1.94 1.81
N LEU A 24 -16.34 2.18 0.54
CA LEU A 24 -15.82 1.40 -0.58
C LEU A 24 -14.43 1.92 -0.95
N LEU A 25 -13.43 1.64 -0.12
CA LEU A 25 -12.01 1.81 -0.49
C LEU A 25 -11.75 0.95 -1.73
N LYS A 26 -11.73 1.68 -2.86
CA LYS A 26 -11.93 1.22 -4.22
C LYS A 26 -10.89 0.18 -4.60
N VAL A 27 -11.37 -0.96 -5.09
CA VAL A 27 -10.56 -2.09 -5.60
C VAL A 27 -9.52 -1.66 -6.66
N ASP A 28 -9.66 -0.47 -7.24
CA ASP A 28 -8.78 0.10 -8.27
C ASP A 28 -7.65 1.01 -7.78
N LEU A 29 -7.57 1.42 -6.51
CA LEU A 29 -6.56 2.41 -6.11
C LEU A 29 -5.12 1.88 -6.23
N LEU A 30 -4.91 0.62 -5.83
CA LEU A 30 -3.62 -0.05 -5.95
C LEU A 30 -3.20 -0.30 -7.40
N ALA A 31 -4.15 -0.74 -8.24
CA ALA A 31 -3.90 -0.94 -9.67
C ALA A 31 -3.57 0.40 -10.35
N THR A 32 -4.34 1.44 -10.04
CA THR A 32 -4.09 2.82 -10.52
C THR A 32 -2.72 3.33 -10.11
N LEU A 33 -2.31 3.09 -8.85
CA LEU A 33 -0.97 3.44 -8.37
C LEU A 33 0.10 2.67 -9.16
N ASP A 34 -0.03 1.35 -9.30
CA ASP A 34 0.94 0.52 -10.02
C ASP A 34 1.09 0.96 -11.49
N ASP A 35 -0.02 1.23 -12.18
CA ASP A 35 -0.04 1.74 -13.55
C ASP A 35 0.62 3.12 -13.67
N ALA A 36 0.32 4.03 -12.73
CA ALA A 36 0.91 5.36 -12.74
C ALA A 36 2.42 5.34 -12.47
N LEU A 37 2.89 4.50 -11.54
CA LEU A 37 4.32 4.33 -11.28
C LEU A 37 5.03 3.70 -12.48
N ALA A 38 4.41 2.73 -13.15
CA ALA A 38 4.95 2.15 -14.39
C ALA A 38 5.05 3.21 -15.51
N TYR A 39 4.04 4.07 -15.65
CA TYR A 39 4.05 5.16 -16.61
C TYR A 39 5.16 6.18 -16.31
N ILE A 40 5.35 6.56 -15.04
CA ILE A 40 6.43 7.46 -14.60
C ILE A 40 7.79 6.84 -14.93
N HIS A 41 7.99 5.56 -14.62
CA HIS A 41 9.24 4.87 -14.93
C HIS A 41 9.57 4.88 -16.43
N GLN A 42 8.57 4.83 -17.30
CA GLN A 42 8.75 4.89 -18.76
C GLN A 42 8.93 6.33 -19.27
N SER A 43 8.26 7.29 -18.65
CA SER A 43 8.21 8.69 -19.11
C SER A 43 9.43 9.51 -18.69
N PHE A 44 10.08 9.12 -17.60
CA PHE A 44 11.24 9.82 -17.06
C PHE A 44 12.49 8.94 -17.13
N PRO A 45 13.34 9.11 -18.16
CA PRO A 45 14.64 8.43 -18.24
C PRO A 45 15.44 8.65 -16.95
N GLN A 46 15.96 7.57 -16.37
CA GLN A 46 16.69 7.57 -15.10
C GLN A 46 18.22 7.62 -15.31
N ASP A 47 18.65 8.07 -16.48
CA ASP A 47 20.05 8.04 -16.93
C ASP A 47 20.93 9.10 -16.23
N ASP A 48 20.32 10.18 -15.75
CA ASP A 48 20.97 11.25 -15.00
C ASP A 48 20.23 11.56 -13.67
N GLU A 49 20.90 12.27 -12.77
CA GLU A 49 20.33 12.63 -11.46
C GLU A 49 19.09 13.52 -11.57
N ALA A 50 18.98 14.36 -12.61
CA ALA A 50 17.82 15.22 -12.80
C ALA A 50 16.58 14.40 -13.18
N GLY A 51 16.75 13.36 -14.01
CA GLY A 51 15.72 12.39 -14.37
C GLY A 51 15.25 11.58 -13.18
N LYS A 52 16.18 11.15 -12.32
CA LYS A 52 15.87 10.47 -11.05
C LYS A 52 15.04 11.35 -10.12
N VAL A 53 15.45 12.60 -9.93
CA VAL A 53 14.70 13.56 -9.11
C VAL A 53 13.29 13.78 -9.67
N ARG A 54 13.14 14.00 -10.98
CA ARG A 54 11.82 14.18 -11.61
C ARG A 54 10.91 12.97 -11.42
N ALA A 55 11.42 11.76 -11.62
CA ALA A 55 10.63 10.54 -11.46
C ALA A 55 10.22 10.30 -10.01
N ARG A 56 11.15 10.51 -9.06
CA ARG A 56 10.85 10.45 -7.62
C ARG A 56 9.76 11.45 -7.26
N ASP A 57 9.92 12.72 -7.64
CA ASP A 57 8.99 13.78 -7.25
C ASP A 57 7.61 13.54 -7.88
N ALA A 58 7.55 13.05 -9.12
CA ALA A 58 6.30 12.63 -9.76
C ALA A 58 5.64 11.44 -9.04
N ALA A 59 6.43 10.43 -8.64
CA ALA A 59 5.92 9.25 -7.94
C ALA A 59 5.33 9.61 -6.57
N LEU A 60 6.03 10.44 -5.80
CA LEU A 60 5.55 10.92 -4.51
C LEU A 60 4.29 11.76 -4.65
N ARG A 61 4.23 12.63 -5.66
CA ARG A 61 3.05 13.44 -5.92
C ARG A 61 1.83 12.60 -6.30
N VAL A 62 1.99 11.62 -7.20
CA VAL A 62 0.88 10.74 -7.57
C VAL A 62 0.40 9.92 -6.37
N ALA A 63 1.32 9.40 -5.55
CA ALA A 63 0.95 8.68 -4.33
C ALA A 63 0.18 9.58 -3.35
N ASP A 64 0.60 10.82 -3.17
CA ASP A 64 -0.09 11.81 -2.33
C ASP A 64 -1.45 12.22 -2.92
N ASP A 65 -1.57 12.42 -4.24
CA ASP A 65 -2.85 12.73 -4.89
C ASP A 65 -3.86 11.57 -4.74
N LEU A 66 -3.38 10.32 -4.73
CA LEU A 66 -4.21 9.12 -4.60
C LEU A 66 -4.57 8.77 -3.15
N LEU A 67 -3.67 9.04 -2.19
CA LEU A 67 -3.81 8.61 -0.79
C LEU A 67 -4.03 9.78 0.18
N GLY A 68 -3.57 10.97 -0.14
CA GLY A 68 -3.60 12.15 0.74
C GLY A 68 -4.96 12.83 0.89
N GLY A 69 -6.01 12.28 0.26
CA GLY A 69 -7.38 12.77 0.33
C GLY A 69 -8.00 12.64 1.73
N ASP A 70 -7.57 11.66 2.52
CA ASP A 70 -8.04 11.42 3.88
C ASP A 70 -6.89 11.32 4.91
N PRO A 71 -7.14 11.51 6.21
CA PRO A 71 -6.08 11.47 7.24
C PRO A 71 -5.35 10.13 7.33
N ALA A 72 -6.05 9.01 7.13
CA ALA A 72 -5.43 7.68 7.25
C ALA A 72 -4.48 7.40 6.07
N GLY A 73 -4.82 7.86 4.87
CA GLY A 73 -3.96 7.78 3.71
C GLY A 73 -2.73 8.70 3.79
N ARG A 74 -2.86 9.89 4.42
CA ARG A 74 -1.70 10.74 4.75
C ARG A 74 -0.76 10.07 5.75
N ASP A 75 -1.31 9.55 6.85
CA ASP A 75 -0.53 8.82 7.85
C ASP A 75 0.21 7.64 7.22
N LEU A 76 -0.46 6.88 6.34
CA LEU A 76 0.13 5.78 5.58
C LEU A 76 1.29 6.25 4.70
N MET A 77 1.16 7.42 4.07
CA MET A 77 2.16 7.98 3.18
C MET A 77 3.40 8.46 3.95
N ASP A 78 3.21 9.18 5.05
CA ASP A 78 4.30 9.61 5.95
C ASP A 78 5.06 8.39 6.49
N ASP A 79 4.33 7.36 6.95
CA ASP A 79 4.91 6.10 7.43
C ASP A 79 5.72 5.37 6.34
N ALA A 80 5.32 5.45 5.07
CA ALA A 80 6.03 4.86 3.95
C ALA A 80 7.27 5.67 3.55
N ILE A 81 7.20 7.00 3.61
CA ILE A 81 8.37 7.89 3.44
C ILE A 81 9.41 7.56 4.51
N ASP A 82 9.00 7.42 5.77
CA ASP A 82 9.91 7.11 6.89
C ASP A 82 10.67 5.80 6.65
N VAL A 83 10.00 4.78 6.09
CA VAL A 83 10.65 3.53 5.69
C VAL A 83 11.73 3.78 4.62
N LEU A 84 11.44 4.60 3.60
CA LEU A 84 12.38 4.91 2.51
C LEU A 84 13.54 5.82 2.92
N GLN A 85 13.29 6.73 3.87
CA GLN A 85 14.32 7.62 4.41
C GLN A 85 15.32 6.84 5.25
N THR A 86 14.82 5.91 6.08
CA THR A 86 15.64 5.17 7.03
C THR A 86 16.38 3.99 6.42
N ARG A 87 15.91 3.42 5.29
CA ARG A 87 16.45 2.16 4.76
C ARG A 87 16.49 2.11 3.23
N THR A 88 17.36 1.25 2.72
CA THR A 88 17.32 0.77 1.33
C THR A 88 16.65 -0.59 1.33
N LEU A 89 15.64 -0.78 0.49
CA LEU A 89 14.88 -2.02 0.37
C LEU A 89 15.58 -3.00 -0.58
N LYS A 90 15.31 -4.29 -0.43
CA LYS A 90 15.91 -5.33 -1.29
C LYS A 90 14.84 -6.08 -2.07
N ARG A 91 14.93 -6.04 -3.40
CA ARG A 91 14.16 -6.90 -4.30
C ARG A 91 14.86 -8.24 -4.40
N VAL A 92 14.29 -9.25 -3.73
CA VAL A 92 14.79 -10.61 -3.73
C VAL A 92 14.14 -11.38 -4.88
N THR A 93 14.94 -11.97 -5.77
CA THR A 93 14.47 -12.77 -6.91
C THR A 93 15.07 -14.17 -6.84
N ALA A 94 14.21 -15.19 -6.83
CA ALA A 94 14.62 -16.58 -6.83
C ALA A 94 14.94 -17.07 -8.25
N ARG A 95 16.00 -17.88 -8.36
CA ARG A 95 16.37 -18.60 -9.58
C ARG A 95 16.29 -20.12 -9.34
N PRO A 96 15.82 -20.90 -10.33
CA PRO A 96 15.35 -20.47 -11.65
C PRO A 96 13.89 -19.99 -11.72
N SER A 97 13.07 -20.13 -10.66
CA SER A 97 11.62 -19.88 -10.75
C SER A 97 11.21 -18.45 -11.14
N GLY A 98 12.06 -17.45 -10.91
CA GLY A 98 11.75 -16.04 -11.16
C GLY A 98 10.79 -15.42 -10.12
N ARG A 99 10.41 -16.15 -9.08
CA ARG A 99 9.57 -15.61 -7.99
C ARG A 99 10.31 -14.48 -7.29
N SER A 100 9.63 -13.38 -7.00
CA SER A 100 10.26 -12.23 -6.34
C SER A 100 9.37 -11.62 -5.25
N PHE A 101 10.01 -11.02 -4.25
CA PHE A 101 9.38 -10.15 -3.25
C PHE A 101 10.33 -9.00 -2.88
N VAL A 102 9.81 -7.99 -2.20
CA VAL A 102 10.62 -6.92 -1.60
C VAL A 102 10.76 -7.18 -0.11
N ALA A 103 12.00 -7.31 0.36
CA ALA A 103 12.35 -7.37 1.77
C ALA A 103 12.43 -5.95 2.35
N VAL A 104 11.71 -5.74 3.44
CA VAL A 104 11.69 -4.50 4.22
C VAL A 104 12.08 -4.82 5.65
N ASP A 105 13.22 -4.31 6.11
CA ASP A 105 13.65 -4.53 7.50
C ASP A 105 12.72 -3.78 8.45
N ALA A 106 12.29 -4.45 9.53
CA ALA A 106 11.50 -3.82 10.58
C ALA A 106 12.32 -2.73 11.28
N ALA A 107 11.66 -1.62 11.62
CA ALA A 107 12.26 -0.65 12.52
C ALA A 107 12.42 -1.23 13.92
N PHE A 108 13.45 -0.80 14.64
CA PHE A 108 13.76 -1.18 16.02
C PHE A 108 12.49 -1.37 16.86
N GLY A 109 12.34 -2.54 17.50
CA GLY A 109 11.25 -2.84 18.44
C GLY A 109 10.37 -4.02 18.08
N GLY A 110 10.46 -4.58 16.86
CA GLY A 110 9.98 -5.93 16.62
C GLY A 110 10.86 -6.92 17.39
N THR A 111 10.27 -7.80 18.21
CA THR A 111 11.01 -8.86 18.90
C THR A 111 11.77 -9.69 17.85
N ASN A 112 13.09 -9.51 17.77
CA ASN A 112 14.09 -10.19 16.90
C ASN A 112 14.27 -9.70 15.45
N GLY A 113 14.58 -8.42 15.21
CA GLY A 113 15.22 -8.01 13.95
C GLY A 113 14.48 -8.41 12.66
N GLY A 114 13.14 -8.50 12.73
CA GLY A 114 12.33 -9.15 11.71
C GLY A 114 12.37 -8.43 10.37
N ARG A 115 12.33 -9.20 9.28
CA ARG A 115 12.13 -8.69 7.91
C ARG A 115 10.70 -8.94 7.48
N TYR A 116 10.08 -7.97 6.83
CA TYR A 116 8.81 -8.14 6.15
C TYR A 116 9.04 -8.47 4.68
N ALA A 117 8.32 -9.46 4.17
CA ALA A 117 8.28 -9.78 2.75
C ALA A 117 7.02 -9.18 2.13
N CYS A 118 7.21 -8.36 1.09
CA CYS A 118 6.14 -7.66 0.40
C CYS A 118 6.06 -8.14 -1.05
N TRP A 119 4.90 -8.66 -1.42
CA TRP A 119 4.49 -8.95 -2.79
C TRP A 119 3.52 -7.87 -3.27
N THR A 120 3.08 -7.98 -4.53
CA THR A 120 2.12 -7.06 -5.14
C THR A 120 0.86 -6.89 -4.28
N ASP A 121 0.27 -8.00 -3.82
CA ASP A 121 -1.02 -8.01 -3.12
C ASP A 121 -0.95 -8.58 -1.69
N PHE A 122 0.26 -8.80 -1.15
CA PHE A 122 0.43 -9.42 0.17
C PHE A 122 1.66 -8.89 0.91
N CYS A 123 1.54 -8.69 2.21
CA CYS A 123 2.66 -8.36 3.10
C CYS A 123 2.63 -9.24 4.36
N THR A 124 3.80 -9.66 4.83
CA THR A 124 3.90 -10.46 6.07
C THR A 124 3.79 -9.66 7.36
N CYS A 125 3.61 -8.34 7.30
CA CYS A 125 3.48 -7.53 8.51
C CYS A 125 2.13 -7.76 9.20
N GLU A 126 2.13 -7.64 10.53
CA GLU A 126 0.95 -7.88 11.37
C GLU A 126 -0.22 -6.96 11.01
N LYS A 127 0.05 -5.64 10.83
CA LYS A 127 -0.98 -4.68 10.42
C LYS A 127 -1.68 -5.07 9.12
N PHE A 128 -0.97 -5.65 8.15
CA PHE A 128 -1.58 -6.14 6.91
C PHE A 128 -2.49 -7.33 7.19
N GLY A 129 -2.02 -8.31 7.97
CA GLY A 129 -2.82 -9.49 8.33
C GLY A 129 -4.10 -9.13 9.08
N GLU A 130 -4.03 -8.19 10.02
CA GLU A 130 -5.20 -7.70 10.76
C GLU A 130 -6.20 -6.97 9.87
N ALA A 131 -5.73 -6.10 8.97
CA ALA A 131 -6.57 -5.36 8.05
C ALA A 131 -7.21 -6.28 7.00
N ALA A 132 -6.42 -7.18 6.39
CA ALA A 132 -6.89 -8.13 5.38
C ALA A 132 -7.93 -9.12 5.92
N ALA A 133 -7.91 -9.41 7.23
CA ALA A 133 -8.93 -10.23 7.87
C ALA A 133 -10.27 -9.50 8.07
N ARG A 134 -10.28 -8.15 8.05
CA ARG A 134 -11.44 -7.31 8.36
C ARG A 134 -12.15 -6.76 7.13
N VAL A 135 -11.46 -6.67 5.99
CA VAL A 135 -11.98 -6.05 4.77
C VAL A 135 -11.98 -7.04 3.61
N SER A 136 -12.99 -6.92 2.74
CA SER A 136 -13.10 -7.72 1.51
C SER A 136 -12.37 -7.08 0.32
N THR A 137 -11.79 -5.89 0.50
CA THR A 137 -11.06 -5.12 -0.51
C THR A 137 -9.55 -5.32 -0.39
N LYS A 138 -8.79 -4.86 -1.39
CA LYS A 138 -7.34 -4.91 -1.32
C LYS A 138 -6.81 -3.95 -0.25
N VAL A 139 -5.89 -4.43 0.57
CA VAL A 139 -5.24 -3.65 1.63
C VAL A 139 -3.88 -3.16 1.15
N LEU A 140 -3.56 -1.91 1.47
CA LEU A 140 -2.22 -1.35 1.31
C LEU A 140 -1.63 -1.05 2.68
N CYS A 141 -0.48 -1.64 3.00
CA CYS A 141 0.29 -1.26 4.18
C CYS A 141 1.50 -0.39 3.79
N LYS A 142 2.09 0.29 4.77
CA LYS A 142 3.23 1.18 4.52
C LYS A 142 4.42 0.50 3.85
N HIS A 143 4.67 -0.77 4.15
CA HIS A 143 5.76 -1.53 3.55
C HIS A 143 5.50 -1.82 2.07
N MET A 144 4.25 -2.10 1.69
CA MET A 144 3.85 -2.30 0.30
C MET A 144 3.94 -0.99 -0.49
N LEU A 145 3.58 0.14 0.13
CA LEU A 145 3.69 1.46 -0.49
C LEU A 145 5.16 1.85 -0.68
N ALA A 146 5.99 1.69 0.35
CA ALA A 146 7.43 1.89 0.27
C ALA A 146 8.07 0.98 -0.81
N ALA A 147 7.69 -0.30 -0.86
CA ALA A 147 8.19 -1.25 -1.86
C ALA A 147 7.89 -0.82 -3.32
N ARG A 148 6.73 -0.19 -3.55
CA ARG A 148 6.31 0.34 -4.85
C ARG A 148 7.07 1.60 -5.25
N LEU A 149 7.30 2.50 -4.29
CA LEU A 149 7.99 3.77 -4.50
C LEU A 149 9.52 3.61 -4.59
N ALA A 150 10.09 2.63 -3.89
CA ALA A 150 11.53 2.42 -3.77
C ALA A 150 12.32 2.40 -5.09
N PRO A 151 11.85 1.78 -6.19
CA PRO A 151 12.56 1.81 -7.48
C PRO A 151 12.75 3.24 -8.02
N LEU A 152 11.71 4.09 -7.93
CA LEU A 152 11.75 5.47 -8.41
C LEU A 152 12.45 6.41 -7.43
N CYS A 153 12.53 6.03 -6.16
CA CYS A 153 13.27 6.76 -5.13
C CYS A 153 14.76 6.38 -5.06
N SER A 154 15.26 5.51 -5.94
CA SER A 154 16.64 4.96 -5.84
C SER A 154 16.93 4.30 -4.47
N LYS A 155 15.91 3.66 -3.89
CA LYS A 155 15.94 2.98 -2.59
C LYS A 155 15.72 1.47 -2.72
N MET A 156 16.02 0.90 -3.89
CA MET A 156 15.86 -0.52 -4.17
C MET A 156 17.18 -1.14 -4.65
N GLU A 157 17.63 -2.16 -3.97
CA GLU A 157 18.74 -3.03 -4.39
C GLU A 157 18.20 -4.36 -4.90
N ALA A 158 18.84 -4.94 -5.92
CA ALA A 158 18.50 -6.28 -6.40
C ALA A 158 19.34 -7.35 -5.69
N GLN A 159 18.71 -8.47 -5.32
CA GLN A 159 19.35 -9.62 -4.72
C GLN A 159 18.82 -10.90 -5.37
N ASP A 160 19.70 -11.69 -5.98
CA ASP A 160 19.35 -13.00 -6.53
C ASP A 160 19.67 -14.10 -5.51
N ILE A 161 18.74 -15.05 -5.33
CA ILE A 161 18.87 -16.21 -4.44
C ILE A 161 18.42 -17.49 -5.13
N SER A 162 18.75 -18.65 -4.56
CA SER A 162 18.20 -19.93 -5.04
C SER A 162 16.75 -20.14 -4.61
N ASP A 163 16.02 -21.01 -5.31
CA ASP A 163 14.65 -21.39 -4.91
C ASP A 163 14.57 -22.02 -3.51
N ASP A 164 15.61 -22.74 -3.09
CA ASP A 164 15.71 -23.30 -1.73
C ASP A 164 15.86 -22.19 -0.69
N GLN A 165 16.72 -21.21 -0.96
CA GLN A 165 16.86 -20.03 -0.11
C GLN A 165 15.57 -19.23 -0.06
N TYR A 166 14.84 -19.11 -1.18
CA TYR A 166 13.56 -18.42 -1.23
C TYR A 166 12.54 -19.07 -0.31
N HIS A 167 12.47 -20.41 -0.31
CA HIS A 167 11.61 -21.13 0.62
C HIS A 167 11.98 -20.83 2.08
N SER A 168 13.27 -20.92 2.43
CA SER A 168 13.74 -20.58 3.78
C SER A 168 13.44 -19.14 4.18
N TYR A 169 13.57 -18.18 3.26
CA TYR A 169 13.29 -16.76 3.48
C TYR A 169 11.84 -16.49 3.88
N ILE A 170 10.89 -17.22 3.29
CA ILE A 170 9.46 -17.02 3.51
C ILE A 170 8.90 -17.94 4.61
N SER A 171 9.48 -19.13 4.80
CA SER A 171 9.03 -20.13 5.78
C SER A 171 9.50 -19.79 7.18
N CYS A 172 10.68 -19.19 7.30
CA CYS A 172 11.21 -18.77 8.58
C CYS A 172 10.82 -17.32 8.82
N ARG A 173 9.94 -17.08 9.79
CA ARG A 173 9.81 -15.76 10.46
C ARG A 173 11.15 -15.28 11.10
N TYR A 174 12.21 -16.07 11.04
CA TYR A 174 13.47 -15.92 11.77
C TYR A 174 14.63 -16.63 11.04
N VAL A 175 15.32 -15.98 10.10
CA VAL A 175 16.73 -16.34 9.83
C VAL A 175 17.51 -15.04 9.55
N GLU A 176 18.42 -14.72 10.47
CA GLU A 176 19.60 -13.92 10.15
C GLU A 176 20.48 -14.80 9.25
N LEU A 177 20.63 -14.39 7.98
CA LEU A 177 21.65 -14.93 7.07
C LEU A 177 22.91 -14.08 7.22
#